data_AF-A0A4Y2VIT0-F1
#
_entry.id   AF-A0A4Y2VIT0-F1
#
_cell.length_a   1.000
_cell.length_b   1.000
_cell.length_c   1.000
_cell.angle_alpha   90.00
_cell.angle_beta   90.00
_cell.angle_gamma   90.00
#
_symmetry.space_group_name_H-M   'P 1'
#
loop_
_entity.id
_entity.type
_entity.pdbx_description
1 polymer ?
#
loop_
_entity_poly.entity_id
_entity_poly.type
_entity_poly.pdbx_seq_one_letter_code
_entity_poly.pdbx_strand_id
1 'polypeptide(L)'
;MIGSLANDLTMVKNELRLLQGDIKDFKKERHSLLLQIQERNKNFENLKSDNDSLVKTNAYYDKKKSGKVSLRKGDIVAVKRKLNTTGESTKTQPRYRGPMVVTEIRSNDTYRISQLEPSNGRPYATIVHVSQLKAWRRWNEDDDVSSTNSHNEPEMKNPNELYVNHCVMEILCRTDRTFFLNFIFHLILSFMNVYLFCFCIDIVIM
;
A
#
# COMPACT_ATOMS: atom_id res chain seq x y z
N MET A 1 -58.94 68.72 -43.72
CA MET A 1 -57.54 68.31 -43.45
C MET A 1 -57.23 68.08 -41.97
N ILE A 2 -57.84 68.78 -41.02
CA ILE A 2 -57.56 68.62 -39.57
C ILE A 2 -57.90 67.22 -39.01
N GLY A 3 -58.91 66.53 -39.55
CA GLY A 3 -59.33 65.22 -39.06
C GLY A 3 -58.32 64.08 -39.28
N SER A 4 -57.44 64.15 -40.27
CA SER A 4 -56.41 63.11 -40.49
C SER A 4 -55.23 63.25 -39.53
N LEU A 5 -54.81 64.49 -39.27
CA LEU A 5 -53.70 64.79 -38.36
C LEU A 5 -53.97 64.34 -36.91
N ALA A 6 -55.23 64.43 -36.47
CA ALA A 6 -55.64 63.95 -35.15
C ALA A 6 -55.49 62.42 -35.03
N ASN A 7 -55.85 61.67 -36.08
CA ASN A 7 -55.71 60.22 -36.10
C ASN A 7 -54.23 59.81 -36.06
N ASP A 8 -53.38 60.46 -36.87
CA ASP A 8 -51.93 60.20 -36.89
C ASP A 8 -51.31 60.45 -35.51
N LEU A 9 -51.67 61.55 -34.83
CA LEU A 9 -51.17 61.85 -33.49
C LEU A 9 -51.59 60.79 -32.45
N THR A 10 -52.81 60.26 -32.55
CA THR A 10 -53.28 59.22 -31.62
C THR A 10 -52.55 57.88 -31.82
N MET A 11 -52.22 57.54 -33.07
CA MET A 11 -51.41 56.36 -33.39
C MET A 11 -49.99 56.49 -32.82
N VAL A 12 -49.32 57.62 -33.06
CA VAL A 12 -47.97 57.90 -32.54
C VAL A 12 -47.93 57.83 -31.00
N LYS A 13 -48.98 58.31 -30.33
CA LYS A 13 -49.09 58.23 -28.87
C LYS A 13 -49.21 56.79 -28.35
N ASN A 14 -49.92 55.93 -29.07
CA ASN A 14 -50.07 54.52 -28.70
C ASN A 14 -48.78 53.73 -28.91
N GLU A 15 -48.05 54.00 -29.99
CA GLU A 15 -46.72 53.42 -30.25
C GLU A 15 -45.71 53.82 -29.17
N LEU A 16 -45.70 55.09 -28.75
CA LEU A 16 -44.86 55.54 -27.64
C LEU A 16 -45.18 54.82 -26.33
N ARG A 17 -46.46 54.52 -26.07
CA ARG A 17 -46.87 53.72 -24.89
C ARG A 17 -46.38 52.28 -24.97
N LEU A 18 -46.43 51.67 -26.15
CA LEU A 18 -45.91 50.32 -26.39
C LEU A 18 -44.39 50.26 -26.15
N LEU A 19 -43.65 51.17 -26.79
CA LEU A 19 -42.19 51.24 -26.64
C LEU A 19 -41.74 51.49 -25.19
N GLN A 20 -42.50 52.29 -24.42
CA GLN A 20 -42.22 52.48 -22.99
C GLN A 20 -42.40 51.19 -22.18
N GLY A 21 -43.37 50.34 -22.55
CA GLY A 21 -43.56 49.01 -21.98
C GLY A 21 -42.37 48.11 -22.27
N ASP A 22 -41.99 48.03 -23.55
CA ASP A 22 -40.89 47.17 -24.01
C ASP A 22 -39.55 47.56 -23.37
N ILE A 23 -39.25 48.86 -23.27
CA ILE A 23 -38.03 49.35 -22.60
C ILE A 23 -38.03 48.98 -21.12
N LYS A 24 -39.20 49.04 -20.46
CA LYS A 24 -39.33 48.68 -19.04
C LYS A 24 -39.11 47.18 -18.83
N ASP A 25 -39.65 46.35 -19.71
CA ASP A 25 -39.48 44.90 -19.63
C ASP A 25 -38.05 44.47 -19.98
N PHE A 26 -37.44 45.05 -21.01
CA PHE A 26 -36.03 44.85 -21.32
C PHE A 26 -35.11 45.22 -20.14
N LYS A 27 -35.42 46.32 -19.43
CA LYS A 27 -34.65 46.72 -18.24
C LYS A 27 -34.77 45.67 -17.13
N LYS A 28 -35.95 45.08 -16.91
CA LYS A 28 -36.15 44.00 -15.92
C LYS A 28 -35.40 42.73 -16.33
N GLU A 29 -35.48 42.32 -17.59
CA GLU A 29 -34.77 41.14 -18.12
C GLU A 29 -33.26 41.29 -17.95
N ARG A 30 -32.71 42.46 -18.29
CA ARG A 30 -31.28 42.74 -18.11
C ARG A 30 -30.86 42.66 -16.64
N HIS A 31 -31.68 43.17 -15.72
CA HIS A 31 -31.41 43.05 -14.29
C HIS A 31 -31.46 41.59 -13.81
N SER A 32 -32.44 40.81 -14.27
CA SER A 32 -32.53 39.38 -13.96
C SER A 32 -31.33 38.60 -14.47
N LEU A 33 -30.93 38.82 -15.73
CA LEU A 33 -29.78 38.16 -16.35
C LEU A 33 -28.48 38.47 -15.58
N LEU A 34 -28.29 39.71 -15.16
CA LEU A 34 -27.11 40.13 -14.43
C LEU A 34 -27.01 39.43 -13.06
N LEU A 35 -28.14 39.29 -12.36
CA LEU A 35 -28.20 38.56 -11.09
C LEU A 35 -27.85 37.08 -11.29
N GLN A 36 -28.37 36.45 -12.34
CA GLN A 36 -28.04 35.06 -12.66
C GLN A 36 -26.55 34.88 -12.97
N ILE A 37 -25.92 35.81 -13.69
CA ILE A 37 -24.48 35.74 -14.00
C ILE A 37 -23.65 35.85 -12.72
N GLN A 38 -24.00 36.78 -11.82
CA GLN A 38 -23.29 36.92 -10.54
C GLN A 38 -23.39 35.67 -9.68
N GLU A 39 -24.58 35.06 -9.62
CA GLU A 39 -24.81 33.82 -8.88
C GLU A 39 -24.01 32.64 -9.48
N ARG A 40 -24.02 32.51 -10.81
CA ARG A 40 -23.20 31.50 -11.50
C ARG A 40 -21.71 31.68 -11.25
N ASN A 41 -21.21 32.91 -11.27
CA ASN A 41 -19.80 33.19 -11.01
C ASN A 41 -19.41 32.81 -9.58
N LYS A 42 -20.27 33.12 -8.60
CA LYS A 42 -20.03 32.70 -7.20
C LYS A 42 -19.99 31.17 -7.08
N ASN A 43 -20.91 30.47 -7.73
CA ASN A 43 -20.95 29.01 -7.72
C ASN A 43 -19.72 28.39 -8.40
N PHE A 44 -19.23 28.99 -9.48
CA PHE A 44 -18.02 28.56 -10.17
C PHE A 44 -16.77 28.67 -9.26
N GLU A 45 -16.61 29.79 -8.56
CA GLU A 45 -15.49 29.98 -7.64
C GLU A 45 -15.55 29.00 -6.45
N ASN A 46 -16.76 28.75 -5.90
CA ASN A 46 -16.94 27.75 -4.85
C ASN A 46 -16.50 26.35 -5.34
N LEU A 47 -16.97 25.92 -6.52
CA LEU A 47 -16.61 24.63 -7.10
C LEU A 47 -15.11 24.50 -7.36
N LYS A 48 -14.46 25.57 -7.80
CA LYS A 48 -13.01 25.61 -7.99
C LYS A 48 -12.29 25.40 -6.67
N SER A 49 -12.71 26.10 -5.62
CA SER A 49 -12.12 25.96 -4.29
C SER A 49 -12.34 24.56 -3.68
N ASP A 50 -13.50 23.94 -3.93
CA ASP A 50 -13.79 22.57 -3.49
C ASP A 50 -12.86 21.57 -4.18
N ASN A 51 -12.67 21.70 -5.50
CA ASN A 51 -11.73 20.86 -6.24
C ASN A 51 -10.29 21.02 -5.74
N ASP A 52 -9.84 22.26 -5.51
CA ASP A 52 -8.51 22.52 -4.96
C ASP A 52 -8.34 21.89 -3.57
N SER A 53 -9.38 21.94 -2.74
CA SER A 53 -9.40 21.31 -1.42
C SER A 53 -9.34 19.77 -1.52
N LEU A 54 -10.05 19.19 -2.48
CA LEU A 54 -10.05 17.76 -2.75
C LEU A 54 -8.67 17.30 -3.24
N VAL A 55 -8.05 18.05 -4.15
CA VAL A 55 -6.68 17.79 -4.64
C VAL A 55 -5.67 17.81 -3.49
N LYS A 56 -5.74 18.79 -2.59
CA LYS A 56 -4.86 18.86 -1.41
C LYS A 56 -5.07 17.69 -0.47
N THR A 57 -6.32 17.29 -0.26
CA THR A 57 -6.69 16.17 0.62
C THR A 57 -6.20 14.84 0.04
N ASN A 58 -6.43 14.60 -1.26
CA ASN A 58 -5.91 13.42 -1.96
C ASN A 58 -4.39 13.36 -1.92
N ALA A 59 -3.70 14.48 -2.17
CA ALA A 59 -2.25 14.55 -2.08
C ALA A 59 -1.71 14.20 -0.69
N TYR A 60 -2.42 14.55 0.39
CA TYR A 60 -2.05 14.15 1.75
C TYR A 60 -2.15 12.63 1.96
N TYR A 61 -3.24 12.01 1.50
CA TYR A 61 -3.43 10.56 1.63
C TYR A 61 -2.52 9.76 0.70
N ASP A 62 -2.27 10.24 -0.52
CA ASP A 62 -1.37 9.61 -1.48
C ASP A 62 0.07 9.60 -0.98
N LYS A 63 0.51 10.64 -0.25
CA LYS A 63 1.81 10.64 0.44
C LYS A 63 1.95 9.55 1.50
N LYS A 64 0.85 9.14 2.13
CA LYS A 64 0.83 8.05 3.12
C LYS A 64 0.63 6.68 2.49
N LYS A 65 0.40 6.61 1.18
CA LYS A 65 0.22 5.34 0.48
C LYS A 65 1.57 4.63 0.44
N SER A 66 1.65 3.48 1.09
CA SER A 66 2.84 2.66 1.02
C SER A 66 3.08 2.21 -0.42
N GLY A 67 4.36 2.15 -0.80
CA GLY A 67 4.77 1.64 -2.10
C GLY A 67 4.23 0.22 -2.35
N LYS A 68 4.08 -0.13 -3.63
CA LYS A 68 3.64 -1.47 -4.03
C LYS A 68 4.60 -2.52 -3.46
N VAL A 69 4.08 -3.43 -2.65
CA VAL A 69 4.84 -4.57 -2.14
C VAL A 69 5.16 -5.49 -3.32
N SER A 70 6.43 -5.53 -3.70
CA SER A 70 6.95 -6.45 -4.72
C SER A 70 7.77 -7.53 -4.02
N LEU A 71 7.49 -8.78 -4.36
CA LEU A 71 8.23 -9.94 -3.85
C LEU A 71 9.01 -10.55 -5.00
N ARG A 72 10.21 -11.02 -4.70
CA ARG A 72 11.08 -11.76 -5.61
C ARG A 72 10.97 -13.26 -5.36
N LYS A 73 11.32 -14.05 -6.37
CA LYS A 73 11.48 -15.50 -6.20
C LYS A 73 12.60 -15.74 -5.17
N GLY A 74 12.33 -16.59 -4.18
CA GLY A 74 13.23 -16.85 -3.05
C GLY A 74 12.88 -16.08 -1.76
N ASP A 75 12.02 -15.06 -1.83
CA ASP A 75 11.64 -14.31 -0.63
C ASP A 75 10.84 -15.18 0.36
N ILE A 76 11.12 -15.01 1.66
CA ILE A 76 10.42 -15.73 2.72
C ILE A 76 9.21 -14.90 3.17
N VAL A 77 8.04 -15.52 3.19
CA VAL A 77 6.75 -14.91 3.49
C VAL A 77 5.91 -15.77 4.43
N ALA A 78 5.02 -15.13 5.17
CA ALA A 78 3.95 -15.76 5.95
C ALA A 78 2.61 -15.62 5.23
N VAL A 79 1.76 -16.64 5.30
CA VAL A 79 0.44 -16.63 4.66
C VAL A 79 -0.66 -16.47 5.68
N LYS A 80 -1.60 -15.55 5.45
CA LYS A 80 -2.76 -15.37 6.32
C LYS A 80 -3.63 -16.64 6.35
N ARG A 81 -3.92 -17.15 7.55
CA ARG A 81 -4.79 -18.31 7.75
C ARG A 81 -6.27 -17.90 7.72
N LYS A 82 -7.12 -18.82 7.26
CA LYS A 82 -8.56 -18.75 7.53
C LYS A 82 -8.79 -19.18 8.99
N LEU A 83 -9.68 -18.48 9.67
CA LEU A 83 -10.03 -18.76 11.07
C LEU A 83 -10.94 -19.98 11.12
N ASN A 84 -10.71 -20.89 12.07
CA ASN A 84 -11.50 -22.11 12.22
C ASN A 84 -12.43 -21.98 13.43
N THR A 85 -13.74 -22.22 13.22
CA THR A 85 -14.76 -22.21 14.28
C THR A 85 -14.79 -23.55 15.01
N THR A 86 -13.73 -23.90 15.74
CA THR A 86 -13.60 -25.20 16.44
C THR A 86 -14.00 -25.09 17.93
N GLY A 87 -14.99 -24.26 18.26
CA GLY A 87 -15.45 -24.03 19.65
C GLY A 87 -14.46 -23.26 20.55
N GLU A 88 -13.18 -23.23 20.20
CA GLU A 88 -12.15 -22.40 20.83
C GLU A 88 -12.21 -20.94 20.38
N SER A 89 -11.71 -20.02 21.22
CA SER A 89 -11.69 -18.59 20.92
C SER A 89 -10.79 -18.27 19.73
N THR A 90 -11.36 -17.68 18.70
CA THR A 90 -10.67 -17.24 17.49
C THR A 90 -9.54 -16.22 17.75
N LYS A 91 -9.56 -15.56 18.92
CA LYS A 91 -8.57 -14.53 19.29
C LYS A 91 -7.18 -15.13 19.59
N THR A 92 -7.12 -16.34 20.13
CA THR A 92 -5.86 -17.01 20.50
C THR A 92 -5.24 -17.79 19.34
N GLN A 93 -5.97 -17.98 18.24
CA GLN A 93 -5.48 -18.72 17.08
C GLN A 93 -4.41 -17.93 16.31
N PRO A 94 -3.30 -18.57 15.90
CA PRO A 94 -2.25 -17.91 15.13
C PRO A 94 -2.74 -17.47 13.75
N ARG A 95 -2.66 -16.16 13.47
CA ARG A 95 -3.22 -15.51 12.26
C ARG A 95 -2.50 -15.84 10.95
N TYR A 96 -1.22 -16.20 11.00
CA TYR A 96 -0.40 -16.49 9.83
C TYR A 96 0.22 -17.89 9.90
N ARG A 97 0.48 -18.51 8.74
CA ARG A 97 1.09 -19.83 8.57
C ARG A 97 2.51 -19.68 8.04
N GLY A 98 3.46 -20.12 8.86
CA GLY A 98 4.82 -20.57 8.53
C GLY A 98 5.72 -19.60 7.75
N PRO A 99 7.04 -19.85 7.75
CA PRO A 99 7.89 -19.35 6.68
C PRO A 99 7.63 -20.19 5.42
N MET A 100 7.17 -19.52 4.36
CA MET A 100 7.04 -20.08 3.02
C MET A 100 7.95 -19.31 2.08
N VAL A 101 8.42 -19.96 1.02
CA VAL A 101 9.26 -19.32 0.00
C VAL A 101 8.45 -19.03 -1.25
N VAL A 102 8.66 -17.86 -1.83
CA VAL A 102 8.10 -17.51 -3.15
C VAL A 102 8.84 -18.30 -4.23
N THR A 103 8.13 -19.19 -4.92
CA THR A 103 8.69 -20.04 -5.98
C THR A 103 8.48 -19.47 -7.38
N GLU A 104 7.38 -18.74 -7.58
CA GLU A 104 6.97 -18.20 -8.87
C GLU A 104 6.22 -16.90 -8.66
N ILE A 105 6.53 -15.90 -9.47
CA ILE A 105 5.79 -14.64 -9.55
C ILE A 105 4.82 -14.77 -10.72
N ARG A 106 3.52 -14.70 -10.45
CA ARG A 106 2.51 -14.65 -11.51
C ARG A 106 2.12 -13.20 -11.80
N SER A 107 1.44 -13.00 -12.93
CA SER A 107 0.78 -11.73 -13.25
C SER A 107 -0.32 -11.40 -12.23
N ASN A 108 -0.62 -10.11 -12.06
CA ASN A 108 -1.68 -9.60 -11.17
C ASN A 108 -1.44 -9.90 -9.67
N ASP A 109 -0.24 -9.56 -9.18
CA ASP A 109 0.13 -9.59 -7.75
C ASP A 109 -0.16 -10.92 -7.03
N THR A 110 -0.10 -12.00 -7.81
CA THR A 110 -0.37 -13.36 -7.36
C THR A 110 0.94 -14.12 -7.36
N TYR A 111 1.20 -14.85 -6.29
CA TYR A 111 2.47 -15.53 -6.08
C TYR A 111 2.21 -17.01 -5.81
N ARG A 112 3.06 -17.86 -6.38
CA ARG A 112 3.11 -19.27 -6.02
C ARG A 112 4.13 -19.43 -4.92
N ILE A 113 3.71 -19.99 -3.81
CA ILE A 113 4.52 -20.17 -2.63
C ILE A 113 4.60 -21.65 -2.28
N SER A 114 5.74 -22.09 -1.76
CA SER A 114 5.93 -23.43 -1.23
C SER A 114 6.47 -23.38 0.19
N GLN A 115 6.19 -24.42 0.96
CA GLN A 115 6.83 -24.60 2.26
C GLN A 115 8.34 -24.83 2.10
N LEU A 116 9.15 -24.23 2.98
CA LEU A 116 10.62 -24.34 2.94
C LEU A 116 11.08 -25.79 3.16
N GLU A 117 10.53 -26.43 4.19
CA GLU A 117 10.73 -27.85 4.49
C GLU A 117 9.37 -28.57 4.44
N PRO A 118 9.17 -29.50 3.49
CA PRO A 118 8.00 -30.36 3.52
C PRO A 118 8.10 -31.29 4.73
N SER A 119 7.28 -31.08 5.75
CA SER A 119 7.16 -32.04 6.85
C SER A 119 6.52 -33.31 6.28
N ASN A 120 7.31 -34.37 6.13
CA ASN A 120 6.93 -35.75 5.78
C ASN A 120 5.67 -35.84 4.88
N GLY A 121 5.81 -35.64 3.58
CA GLY A 121 4.71 -35.77 2.63
C GLY A 121 4.85 -34.91 1.37
N ARG A 122 3.73 -34.61 0.71
CA ARG A 122 3.72 -33.71 -0.46
C ARG A 122 4.02 -32.27 0.00
N PRO A 123 4.97 -31.57 -0.65
CA PRO A 123 5.23 -30.18 -0.33
C PRO A 123 3.97 -29.35 -0.51
N TYR A 124 3.58 -28.61 0.54
CA TYR A 124 2.47 -27.69 0.46
C TYR A 124 2.86 -26.55 -0.47
N ALA A 125 2.16 -26.45 -1.60
CA ALA A 125 2.28 -25.35 -2.55
C ALA A 125 0.90 -24.75 -2.80
N THR A 126 0.82 -23.44 -2.77
CA THR A 126 -0.43 -22.71 -3.01
C THR A 126 -0.17 -21.45 -3.80
N ILE A 127 -1.23 -20.92 -4.41
CA ILE A 127 -1.22 -19.68 -5.17
C ILE A 127 -2.02 -18.66 -4.36
N VAL A 128 -1.40 -17.55 -4.03
CA VAL A 128 -1.94 -16.57 -3.08
C VAL A 128 -1.70 -15.16 -3.58
N HIS A 129 -2.68 -14.28 -3.38
CA HIS A 129 -2.58 -12.86 -3.71
C HIS A 129 -1.74 -12.12 -2.65
N VAL A 130 -1.02 -11.07 -3.05
CA VAL A 130 -0.12 -10.29 -2.17
C VAL A 130 -0.78 -9.80 -0.88
N SER A 131 -2.09 -9.52 -0.91
CA SER A 131 -2.85 -9.05 0.25
C SER A 131 -2.96 -10.06 1.39
N GLN A 132 -2.72 -11.34 1.12
CA GLN A 132 -2.70 -12.41 2.11
C GLN A 132 -1.27 -12.79 2.54
N LEU A 133 -0.26 -12.19 1.93
CA LEU A 133 1.15 -12.43 2.24
C LEU A 133 1.66 -11.32 3.17
N LYS A 134 2.49 -11.70 4.14
CA LYS A 134 3.28 -10.78 4.96
C LYS A 134 4.74 -11.20 4.82
N ALA A 135 5.65 -10.27 4.59
CA ALA A 135 7.08 -10.59 4.58
C ALA A 135 7.48 -11.22 5.92
N TRP A 136 8.27 -12.30 5.87
CA TRP A 136 8.74 -12.97 7.06
C TRP A 136 9.83 -12.13 7.72
N ARG A 137 9.46 -11.34 8.74
CA ARG A 137 10.42 -10.61 9.58
C ARG A 137 10.71 -11.39 10.85
N ARG A 138 11.93 -11.26 11.37
CA ARG A 138 12.27 -11.70 12.73
C ARG A 138 11.29 -11.00 13.69
N TRP A 139 10.71 -11.76 14.61
CA TRP A 139 9.92 -11.21 15.70
C TRP A 139 10.86 -10.37 16.55
N ASN A 140 10.80 -9.05 16.40
CA ASN A 140 10.91 -8.22 17.57
C ASN A 140 9.51 -8.33 18.18
N GLU A 141 9.40 -8.96 19.34
CA GLU A 141 8.23 -8.74 20.21
C GLU A 141 8.02 -7.21 20.29
N ASP A 142 6.76 -6.77 20.21
CA ASP A 142 6.29 -5.37 20.09
C ASP A 142 5.62 -5.01 18.73
N ASP A 143 4.74 -5.87 18.21
CA ASP A 143 3.59 -5.38 17.42
C ASP A 143 2.52 -4.86 18.40
N ASP A 144 2.90 -3.88 19.22
CA ASP A 144 2.02 -3.19 20.15
C ASP A 144 1.15 -2.20 19.37
N VAL A 145 -0.16 -2.26 19.62
CA VAL A 145 -1.16 -1.47 18.91
C VAL A 145 -1.11 -0.03 19.43
N SER A 146 -0.15 0.77 18.99
CA SER A 146 -0.18 2.22 19.22
C SER A 146 -0.18 2.98 17.90
N SER A 147 -1.34 3.53 17.58
CA SER A 147 -1.52 4.56 16.57
C SER A 147 -0.86 5.85 17.06
N THR A 148 0.45 5.99 16.89
CA THR A 148 1.13 7.26 17.09
C THR A 148 2.13 7.51 15.98
N ASN A 149 1.90 8.60 15.26
CA ASN A 149 2.74 9.09 14.18
C ASN A 149 4.21 9.22 14.64
N SER A 150 5.12 8.42 14.09
CA SER A 150 6.51 8.82 13.97
C SER A 150 6.99 8.47 12.57
N HIS A 151 7.32 9.52 11.83
CA HIS A 151 7.82 9.46 10.48
C HIS A 151 9.33 9.30 10.57
N ASN A 152 9.82 8.08 10.29
CA ASN A 152 11.16 7.82 9.77
C ASN A 152 11.05 6.56 8.90
N GLU A 153 11.20 6.73 7.58
CA GLU A 153 11.37 5.62 6.65
C GLU A 153 12.72 4.93 6.92
N PRO A 154 12.78 3.60 7.07
CA PRO A 154 14.00 2.88 6.78
C PRO A 154 14.02 2.55 5.28
N GLU A 155 14.98 3.15 4.57
CA GLU A 155 15.41 2.67 3.25
C GLU A 155 15.58 1.14 3.29
N MET A 156 14.83 0.43 2.45
CA MET A 156 14.98 -1.01 2.25
C MET A 156 16.33 -1.31 1.59
N LYS A 157 17.39 -1.46 2.38
CA LYS A 157 18.61 -2.12 1.94
C LYS A 157 18.35 -3.62 1.81
N ASN A 158 18.52 -4.15 0.60
CA ASN A 158 18.49 -5.58 0.29
C ASN A 158 19.52 -6.35 1.15
N PRO A 159 19.12 -7.30 2.01
CA PRO A 159 20.04 -8.15 2.75
C PRO A 159 20.04 -9.57 2.15
N ASN A 160 20.38 -9.70 0.87
CA ASN A 160 20.30 -10.99 0.19
C ASN A 160 21.70 -11.55 -0.08
N GLU A 161 22.28 -12.20 0.94
CA GLU A 161 23.11 -13.42 0.81
C GLU A 161 23.55 -13.95 2.18
N LEU A 162 23.92 -13.05 3.11
CA LEU A 162 24.29 -13.43 4.49
C LEU A 162 23.09 -13.84 5.37
N TYR A 163 21.88 -13.37 5.04
CA TYR A 163 20.68 -13.55 5.86
C TYR A 163 19.98 -14.92 5.64
N VAL A 164 20.13 -15.50 4.44
CA VAL A 164 19.59 -16.83 4.12
C VAL A 164 20.34 -17.90 4.93
N ASN A 165 21.67 -17.80 4.99
CA ASN A 165 22.49 -18.73 5.76
C ASN A 165 22.21 -18.63 7.27
N HIS A 166 22.02 -17.43 7.82
CA HIS A 166 21.67 -17.27 9.23
C HIS A 166 20.28 -17.85 9.55
N CYS A 167 19.29 -17.65 8.68
CA CYS A 167 17.93 -18.16 8.90
C CYS A 167 17.84 -19.69 8.77
N VAL A 168 18.59 -20.28 7.83
CA VAL A 168 18.72 -21.74 7.69
C VAL A 168 19.44 -22.35 8.89
N MET A 169 20.50 -21.73 9.39
CA MET A 169 21.20 -22.17 10.61
C MET A 169 20.29 -22.15 11.84
N GLU A 170 19.44 -21.14 11.99
CA GLU A 170 18.52 -20.99 13.13
C GLU A 170 17.36 -22.01 13.09
N ILE A 171 16.90 -22.39 11.89
CA ILE A 171 15.91 -23.47 11.68
C ILE A 171 16.55 -24.84 11.97
N LEU A 172 17.76 -25.10 11.49
CA LEU A 172 18.51 -26.34 11.79
C LEU A 172 18.76 -26.53 13.29
N CYS A 173 19.05 -25.44 14.03
CA CYS A 173 19.24 -25.49 15.48
C CYS A 173 17.96 -25.86 16.27
N ARG A 174 16.77 -25.66 15.70
CA ARG A 174 15.49 -25.94 16.38
C ARG A 174 15.02 -27.38 16.20
N THR A 175 15.47 -28.08 15.15
CA THR A 175 14.89 -29.36 14.75
C THR A 175 15.71 -30.58 15.19
N ASP A 176 17.01 -30.45 15.49
CA ASP A 176 17.80 -31.60 15.98
C ASP A 176 19.06 -31.20 16.79
N ARG A 177 19.03 -31.39 18.13
CA ARG A 177 20.19 -31.12 19.02
C ARG A 177 21.42 -31.99 18.69
N THR A 178 21.21 -33.12 18.01
CA THR A 178 22.25 -34.10 17.66
C THR A 178 23.13 -33.64 16.49
N PHE A 179 22.54 -32.97 15.50
CA PHE A 179 23.26 -32.42 14.35
C PHE A 179 24.18 -31.26 14.73
N PHE A 180 23.74 -30.39 15.63
CA PHE A 180 24.53 -29.26 16.10
C PHE A 180 25.79 -29.70 16.85
N LEU A 181 25.66 -30.72 17.73
CA LEU A 181 26.81 -31.31 18.43
C LEU A 181 27.77 -32.01 17.46
N ASN A 182 27.27 -32.75 16.46
CA ASN A 182 28.13 -33.40 15.46
C ASN A 182 28.87 -32.40 14.56
N PHE A 183 28.21 -31.31 14.15
CA PHE A 183 28.85 -30.27 13.35
C PHE A 183 29.94 -29.53 14.13
N ILE A 184 29.66 -29.17 15.39
CA ILE A 184 30.65 -28.58 16.29
C ILE A 184 31.80 -29.56 16.55
N PHE A 185 31.51 -30.85 16.76
CA PHE A 185 32.54 -31.87 16.98
C PHE A 185 33.47 -32.01 15.77
N HIS A 186 32.93 -32.03 14.55
CA HIS A 186 33.74 -32.06 13.32
C HIS A 186 34.55 -30.78 13.11
N LEU A 187 33.99 -29.61 13.44
CA LEU A 187 34.71 -28.35 13.37
C LEU A 187 35.87 -28.32 14.36
N ILE A 188 35.65 -28.75 15.60
CA ILE A 188 36.69 -28.84 16.63
C ILE A 188 37.77 -29.85 16.23
N LEU A 189 37.40 -31.03 15.72
CA LEU A 189 38.38 -32.02 15.24
C LEU A 189 39.23 -31.46 14.09
N SER A 190 38.62 -30.70 13.18
CA SER A 190 39.34 -30.04 12.09
C SER A 190 40.34 -29.01 12.61
N PHE A 191 39.95 -28.18 13.58
CA PHE A 191 40.85 -27.19 14.18
C PHE A 191 41.99 -27.85 14.96
N MET A 192 41.71 -28.91 15.71
CA MET A 192 42.73 -29.65 16.46
C MET A 192 43.72 -30.37 15.53
N ASN A 193 43.27 -30.91 14.40
CA ASN A 193 44.15 -31.53 13.41
C ASN A 193 45.07 -30.50 12.74
N VAL A 194 44.56 -29.31 12.41
CA VAL A 194 45.37 -28.23 11.85
C VAL A 194 46.40 -27.73 12.87
N TYR A 195 46.00 -27.58 14.14
CA TYR A 195 46.92 -27.19 15.21
C TYR A 195 48.01 -28.23 15.47
N LEU A 196 47.65 -29.52 15.47
CA LEU A 196 48.61 -30.61 15.62
C LEU A 196 49.60 -30.65 14.45
N PHE A 197 49.12 -30.41 13.22
CA PHE A 197 49.98 -30.35 12.03
C PHE A 197 50.95 -29.16 12.08
N CYS A 198 50.49 -27.97 12.50
CA CYS A 198 51.37 -26.81 12.70
C CYS A 198 52.41 -27.06 13.81
N PHE A 199 51.98 -27.61 14.96
CA PHE A 199 52.89 -27.90 16.08
C PHE A 199 53.95 -28.95 15.72
N CYS A 200 53.59 -29.94 14.89
CA CYS A 200 54.55 -30.92 14.38
C CYS A 200 55.57 -30.30 13.40
N ILE A 201 55.17 -29.32 12.58
CA ILE A 201 56.09 -28.62 11.67
C ILE A 201 57.07 -27.75 12.48
N ASP A 202 56.59 -27.06 13.52
CA ASP A 202 57.43 -26.21 14.37
C ASP A 202 58.47 -27.01 15.17
N ILE A 203 58.16 -28.26 15.56
CA ILE A 203 59.11 -29.17 16.24
C ILE A 203 60.17 -29.74 15.29
N VAL A 204 59.87 -29.94 14.01
CA VAL A 204 60.80 -30.53 13.03
C VAL A 204 61.78 -29.49 12.46
N ILE A 205 61.48 -28.20 12.59
CA ILE A 205 62.29 -27.09 12.08
C ILE A 205 63.26 -26.52 13.15
N MET A 206 63.21 -27.00 14.39
CA MET A 206 64.15 -26.63 15.48
C MET A 206 65.27 -27.66 15.65
#